data_AF-A0A949MS58-F1
#
_entry.id   AF-A0A949MS58-F1
#
_cell.length_a   1.000
_cell.length_b   1.000
_cell.length_c   1.000
_cell.angle_alpha   90.00
_cell.angle_beta   90.00
_cell.angle_gamma   90.00
#
_symmetry.space_group_name_H-M   'P 1'
#
loop_
_entity.id
_entity.type
_entity.pdbx_description
1 polymer ?
#
loop_
_entity_poly.entity_id
_entity_poly.type
_entity_poly.pdbx_seq_one_letter_code
_entity_poly.pdbx_strand_id
1 'polypeptide(L)'
;MNPLKLAMPVNTANKKFEAWLKTQVTVVAKDLQRKHELMASSPFIFLRGSFFRWAQIYPLILPALTESPVLLAVGDLHIENFGTWRDHEGRLVWGVNDFDEVFPMPYTVDLVRLATSALFAIKEQRLSLEARDVCKVLVRNYTETLADGGAPIVLAEDHQELGKMARARLKNPARFYKNLSRQSQSRTNVPKEALEALLSICPEPDMDLHFYHRTAGVGSLGRERYLALTQYRGGLIARECKNALTSAWGWAHPEEVSKPGVVHLGDLVMHSKRSLDPFYGVHGQWIRRRLAPDCARVELSDLPVARDEEILISSMGQETANVHLGNEKICEDVLRDLAKRPKGWLVDAATQMYDATVKDFKLFKP
;
A
#
# COMPACT_ATOMS: atom_id res chain seq x y z
N MET A 1 -26.21 12.21 -15.27
CA MET A 1 -26.53 12.26 -13.81
C MET A 1 -25.23 12.34 -13.02
N ASN A 2 -25.20 13.00 -11.85
CA ASN A 2 -23.99 13.05 -11.02
C ASN A 2 -23.75 11.64 -10.40
N PRO A 3 -22.65 10.93 -10.73
CA PRO A 3 -22.41 9.57 -10.24
C PRO A 3 -22.42 9.46 -8.71
N LEU A 4 -21.99 10.52 -8.01
CA LEU A 4 -22.00 10.58 -6.55
C LEU A 4 -23.40 10.67 -5.93
N LYS A 5 -24.45 10.94 -6.71
CA LYS A 5 -25.84 10.84 -6.24
C LYS A 5 -26.33 9.39 -6.18
N LEU A 6 -25.70 8.49 -6.93
CA LEU A 6 -25.99 7.06 -6.92
C LEU A 6 -25.20 6.35 -5.81
N ALA A 7 -24.03 6.89 -5.46
CA ALA A 7 -23.21 6.38 -4.37
C ALA A 7 -23.87 6.67 -3.00
N MET A 8 -23.85 5.67 -2.11
CA MET A 8 -24.17 5.85 -0.69
C MET A 8 -23.35 7.03 -0.10
N PRO A 9 -23.89 7.87 0.80
CA PRO A 9 -23.14 8.95 1.42
C PRO A 9 -21.91 8.44 2.20
N VAL A 10 -20.80 9.18 2.18
CA VAL A 10 -19.51 8.77 2.77
C VAL A 10 -19.60 8.34 4.24
N ASN A 11 -20.32 9.07 5.09
CA ASN A 11 -20.47 8.72 6.50
C ASN A 11 -21.29 7.44 6.70
N THR A 12 -22.27 7.20 5.83
CA THR A 12 -23.04 5.95 5.83
C THR A 12 -22.17 4.79 5.37
N ALA A 13 -21.35 5.00 4.33
CA ALA A 13 -20.38 4.03 3.86
C ALA A 13 -19.38 3.64 4.95
N ASN A 14 -18.84 4.63 5.66
CA ASN A 14 -17.90 4.42 6.76
C ASN A 14 -18.51 3.57 7.88
N LYS A 15 -19.73 3.90 8.33
CA LYS A 15 -20.44 3.13 9.35
C LYS A 15 -20.70 1.68 8.93
N LYS A 16 -21.10 1.46 7.67
CA LYS A 16 -21.34 0.10 7.15
C LYS A 16 -20.03 -0.69 7.02
N PHE A 17 -18.96 -0.04 6.56
CA PHE A 17 -17.65 -0.68 6.46
C PHE A 17 -17.13 -1.09 7.84
N GLU A 18 -17.29 -0.25 8.85
CA GLU A 18 -16.88 -0.59 10.23
C GLU A 18 -17.75 -1.65 10.87
N ALA A 19 -19.06 -1.67 10.58
CA ALA A 19 -19.93 -2.75 11.02
C ALA A 19 -19.46 -4.08 10.43
N TRP A 20 -19.08 -4.10 9.15
CA TRP A 20 -18.46 -5.26 8.51
C TRP A 20 -17.08 -5.59 9.09
N LEU A 21 -16.21 -4.61 9.30
CA LEU A 21 -14.88 -4.82 9.88
C LEU A 21 -14.96 -5.56 11.23
N LYS A 22 -15.94 -5.19 12.08
CA LYS A 22 -16.20 -5.85 13.37
C LYS A 22 -16.64 -7.31 13.25
N THR A 23 -17.15 -7.74 12.09
CA THR A 23 -17.45 -9.17 11.84
C THR A 23 -16.25 -9.93 11.33
N GLN A 24 -15.22 -9.23 10.83
CA GLN A 24 -14.02 -9.86 10.29
C GLN A 24 -12.91 -10.00 11.33
N VAL A 25 -12.73 -9.00 12.20
CA VAL A 25 -11.60 -8.92 13.14
C VAL A 25 -12.01 -8.32 14.48
N THR A 26 -11.22 -8.57 15.52
CA THR A 26 -11.30 -7.81 16.78
C THR A 26 -10.85 -6.37 16.51
N VAL A 27 -11.75 -5.42 16.74
CA VAL A 27 -11.48 -3.99 16.48
C VAL A 27 -10.89 -3.31 17.71
N VAL A 28 -9.76 -2.62 17.53
CA VAL A 28 -9.17 -1.76 18.55
C VAL A 28 -9.81 -0.38 18.47
N ALA A 29 -10.83 -0.13 19.30
CA ALA A 29 -11.68 1.06 19.22
C ALA A 29 -10.91 2.39 19.27
N LYS A 30 -9.87 2.48 20.12
CA LYS A 30 -9.02 3.67 20.23
C LYS A 30 -8.26 3.97 18.93
N ASP A 31 -7.76 2.93 18.27
CA ASP A 31 -7.06 3.08 16.99
C ASP A 31 -8.04 3.46 15.88
N LEU A 32 -9.26 2.90 15.89
CA LEU A 32 -10.30 3.27 14.93
C LEU A 32 -10.72 4.75 15.09
N GLN A 33 -10.90 5.23 16.32
CA GLN A 33 -11.15 6.66 16.58
C GLN A 33 -9.99 7.52 16.05
N ARG A 34 -8.75 7.10 16.28
CA ARG A 34 -7.56 7.79 15.76
C ARG A 34 -7.54 7.79 14.23
N LYS A 35 -8.04 6.73 13.57
CA LYS A 35 -8.19 6.68 12.11
C LYS A 35 -9.09 7.81 11.62
N HIS A 36 -10.23 8.03 12.28
CA HIS A 36 -11.18 9.09 11.91
C HIS A 36 -10.58 10.48 12.04
N GLU A 37 -9.90 10.75 13.15
CA GLU A 37 -9.19 12.01 13.37
C GLU A 37 -8.16 12.28 12.26
N LEU A 38 -7.37 11.26 11.90
CA LEU A 38 -6.37 11.38 10.84
C LEU A 38 -7.03 11.56 9.47
N MET A 39 -8.05 10.78 9.14
CA MET A 39 -8.81 10.93 7.89
C MET A 39 -9.45 12.32 7.76
N ALA A 40 -9.84 12.96 8.86
CA ALA A 40 -10.39 14.31 8.84
C ALA A 40 -9.33 15.42 8.70
N SER A 41 -8.04 15.09 8.84
CA SER A 41 -6.95 16.09 8.89
C SER A 41 -6.46 16.58 7.51
N SER A 42 -6.56 15.76 6.47
CA SER A 42 -6.14 16.12 5.10
C SER A 42 -6.87 15.25 4.07
N PRO A 43 -7.20 15.78 2.88
CA PRO A 43 -7.72 15.00 1.76
C PRO A 43 -6.80 13.84 1.34
N PHE A 44 -5.48 14.01 1.43
CA PHE A 44 -4.52 12.95 1.10
C PHE A 44 -4.55 11.83 2.14
N ILE A 45 -4.66 12.17 3.43
CA ILE A 45 -4.79 11.17 4.49
C ILE A 45 -6.17 10.48 4.41
N PHE A 46 -7.22 11.22 4.06
CA PHE A 46 -8.53 10.66 3.76
C PHE A 46 -8.45 9.61 2.64
N LEU A 47 -7.85 9.97 1.49
CA LEU A 47 -7.62 9.06 0.37
C LEU A 47 -7.04 7.73 0.88
N ARG A 48 -5.94 7.79 1.65
CA ARG A 48 -5.24 6.61 2.22
C ARG A 48 -6.06 5.83 3.25
N GLY A 49 -6.90 6.51 4.02
CA GLY A 49 -7.71 5.87 5.07
C GLY A 49 -9.01 5.25 4.56
N SER A 50 -9.45 5.62 3.36
CA SER A 50 -10.80 5.34 2.85
C SER A 50 -10.82 4.50 1.57
N PHE A 51 -9.97 3.48 1.44
CA PHE A 51 -9.99 2.61 0.25
C PHE A 51 -11.36 1.93 0.05
N PHE A 52 -12.06 1.56 1.12
CA PHE A 52 -13.46 1.06 1.05
C PHE A 52 -14.38 2.02 0.27
N ARG A 53 -14.16 3.33 0.41
CA ARG A 53 -14.93 4.34 -0.29
C ARG A 53 -14.50 4.46 -1.74
N TRP A 54 -13.20 4.39 -2.00
CA TRP A 54 -12.64 4.34 -3.34
C TRP A 54 -13.26 3.19 -4.15
N ALA A 55 -13.26 1.98 -3.58
CA ALA A 55 -13.82 0.79 -4.22
C ALA A 55 -15.31 0.93 -4.61
N GLN A 56 -16.10 1.65 -3.79
CA GLN A 56 -17.51 1.90 -4.11
C GLN A 56 -17.72 2.91 -5.24
N ILE A 57 -16.92 3.97 -5.29
CA ILE A 57 -17.17 5.09 -6.22
C ILE A 57 -16.43 4.93 -7.55
N TYR A 58 -15.32 4.19 -7.57
CA TYR A 58 -14.53 3.95 -8.77
C TYR A 58 -15.38 3.45 -9.96
N PRO A 59 -16.17 2.36 -9.85
CA PRO A 59 -16.98 1.87 -10.97
C PRO A 59 -18.11 2.82 -11.36
N LEU A 60 -18.59 3.66 -10.43
CA LEU A 60 -19.65 4.63 -10.71
C LEU A 60 -19.11 5.83 -11.49
N ILE A 61 -17.90 6.29 -11.17
CA ILE A 61 -17.26 7.46 -11.79
C ILE A 61 -16.57 7.07 -13.09
N LEU A 62 -15.94 5.90 -13.13
CA LEU A 62 -15.12 5.42 -14.24
C LEU A 62 -15.64 4.09 -14.79
N PRO A 63 -16.92 3.98 -15.22
CA PRO A 63 -17.51 2.73 -15.68
C PRO A 63 -16.80 2.16 -16.91
N ALA A 64 -16.24 3.01 -17.79
CA ALA A 64 -15.47 2.51 -18.93
C ALA A 64 -14.17 1.80 -18.51
N LEU A 65 -13.66 2.04 -17.30
CA LEU A 65 -12.46 1.41 -16.79
C LEU A 65 -12.72 0.09 -16.05
N THR A 66 -13.98 -0.23 -15.72
CA THR A 66 -14.31 -1.50 -15.07
C THR A 66 -14.15 -2.69 -16.02
N GLU A 67 -14.30 -2.45 -17.33
CA GLU A 67 -14.13 -3.46 -18.39
C GLU A 67 -12.67 -3.75 -18.74
N SER A 68 -11.72 -3.13 -18.02
CA SER A 68 -10.29 -3.36 -18.27
C SER A 68 -9.86 -4.75 -17.76
N PRO A 69 -8.80 -5.35 -18.33
CA PRO A 69 -8.26 -6.62 -17.85
C PRO A 69 -8.08 -6.67 -16.33
N VAL A 70 -8.60 -7.74 -15.72
CA VAL A 70 -8.58 -7.98 -14.28
C VAL A 70 -7.35 -8.80 -13.90
N LEU A 71 -6.61 -8.31 -12.92
CA LEU A 71 -5.44 -8.98 -12.35
C LEU A 71 -5.43 -8.83 -10.83
N LEU A 72 -4.48 -9.46 -10.13
CA LEU A 72 -4.26 -9.17 -8.71
C LEU A 72 -3.61 -7.79 -8.57
N ALA A 73 -4.44 -6.78 -8.30
CA ALA A 73 -3.99 -5.40 -8.08
C ALA A 73 -3.68 -5.19 -6.59
N VAL A 74 -2.84 -4.21 -6.29
CA VAL A 74 -2.48 -3.80 -4.91
C VAL A 74 -3.68 -3.20 -4.18
N GLY A 75 -4.54 -2.48 -4.90
CA GLY A 75 -5.72 -1.81 -4.37
C GLY A 75 -5.38 -0.45 -3.78
N ASP A 76 -4.77 -0.43 -2.60
CA ASP A 76 -4.44 0.83 -1.89
C ASP A 76 -3.14 1.50 -2.38
N LEU A 77 -2.89 1.47 -3.69
CA LEU A 77 -1.65 2.02 -4.23
C LEU A 77 -1.63 3.55 -4.18
N HIS A 78 -0.59 4.09 -3.58
CA HIS A 78 -0.35 5.53 -3.46
C HIS A 78 1.15 5.82 -3.34
N ILE A 79 1.58 7.07 -3.59
CA ILE A 79 3.01 7.44 -3.58
C ILE A 79 3.75 7.10 -2.27
N GLU A 80 3.10 7.17 -1.10
CA GLU A 80 3.71 6.75 0.19
C GLU A 80 3.63 5.24 0.48
N ASN A 81 3.16 4.41 -0.47
CA ASN A 81 3.15 2.95 -0.35
C ASN A 81 4.48 2.34 -0.80
N PHE A 82 5.34 3.13 -1.44
CA PHE A 82 6.66 2.69 -1.89
C PHE A 82 7.73 2.89 -0.81
N GLY A 83 8.72 2.02 -0.79
CA GLY A 83 9.79 2.05 0.19
C GLY A 83 10.83 0.99 -0.04
N THR A 84 11.57 0.68 1.02
CA THR A 84 12.78 -0.14 0.95
C THR A 84 12.74 -1.32 1.91
N TRP A 85 13.46 -2.37 1.56
CA TRP A 85 13.77 -3.51 2.43
C TRP A 85 15.09 -4.14 2.02
N ARG A 86 15.56 -5.12 2.80
CA ARG A 86 16.69 -5.97 2.43
C ARG A 86 16.20 -7.36 2.04
N ASP A 87 16.61 -7.83 0.87
CA ASP A 87 16.29 -9.19 0.41
C ASP A 87 17.10 -10.28 1.16
N HIS A 88 16.97 -11.53 0.72
CA HIS A 88 17.66 -12.69 1.30
C HIS A 88 19.20 -12.54 1.30
N GLU A 89 19.77 -11.85 0.30
CA GLU A 89 21.20 -11.59 0.16
C GLU A 89 21.62 -10.29 0.88
N GLY A 90 20.68 -9.62 1.56
CA GLY A 90 20.93 -8.37 2.27
C GLY A 90 21.01 -7.14 1.36
N ARG A 91 20.70 -7.27 0.06
CA ARG A 91 20.72 -6.15 -0.89
C ARG A 91 19.55 -5.22 -0.62
N LEU A 92 19.78 -3.92 -0.76
CA LEU A 92 18.72 -2.93 -0.58
C LEU A 92 17.84 -2.90 -1.83
N VAL A 93 16.56 -3.20 -1.64
CA VAL A 93 15.54 -3.26 -2.70
C VAL A 93 14.57 -2.11 -2.49
N TRP A 94 13.95 -1.65 -3.57
CA TRP A 94 12.90 -0.64 -3.54
C TRP A 94 11.62 -1.16 -4.21
N GLY A 95 10.46 -0.75 -3.69
CA GLY A 95 9.18 -1.08 -4.30
C GLY A 95 7.97 -0.94 -3.38
N VAL A 96 6.85 -1.59 -3.70
CA VAL A 96 5.59 -1.53 -2.93
C VAL A 96 5.73 -2.24 -1.56
N ASN A 97 5.37 -1.57 -0.47
CA ASN A 97 5.58 -2.08 0.90
C ASN A 97 4.41 -2.87 1.49
N ASP A 98 3.17 -2.56 1.13
CA ASP A 98 1.98 -3.12 1.77
C ASP A 98 0.94 -3.55 0.71
N PHE A 99 0.42 -4.77 0.88
CA PHE A 99 -0.59 -5.41 0.02
C PHE A 99 -1.88 -5.71 0.80
N ASP A 100 -2.27 -4.79 1.68
CA ASP A 100 -3.44 -4.99 2.57
C ASP A 100 -4.77 -5.12 1.83
N GLU A 101 -4.87 -4.54 0.64
CA GLU A 101 -6.11 -4.40 -0.13
C GLU A 101 -6.06 -5.20 -1.45
N VAL A 102 -5.11 -6.12 -1.55
CA VAL A 102 -4.92 -6.96 -2.73
C VAL A 102 -6.18 -7.75 -3.09
N PHE A 103 -6.58 -7.66 -4.34
CA PHE A 103 -7.78 -8.32 -4.84
C PHE A 103 -7.75 -8.41 -6.38
N PRO A 104 -8.50 -9.35 -7.00
CA PRO A 104 -8.77 -9.29 -8.43
C PRO A 104 -9.52 -8.00 -8.80
N MET A 105 -8.84 -7.08 -9.48
CA MET A 105 -9.40 -5.79 -9.89
C MET A 105 -8.91 -5.42 -11.29
N PRO A 106 -9.62 -4.55 -12.02
CA PRO A 106 -9.08 -3.94 -13.23
C PRO A 106 -7.73 -3.28 -12.93
N TYR A 107 -6.69 -3.53 -13.74
CA TYR A 107 -5.34 -2.97 -13.50
C TYR A 107 -5.33 -1.43 -13.39
N THR A 108 -6.34 -0.79 -13.99
CA THR A 108 -6.55 0.65 -13.98
C THR A 108 -6.83 1.19 -12.57
N VAL A 109 -7.35 0.38 -11.64
CA VAL A 109 -7.58 0.79 -10.25
C VAL A 109 -6.29 1.30 -9.63
N ASP A 110 -5.19 0.54 -9.74
CA ASP A 110 -3.90 0.91 -9.18
C ASP A 110 -3.29 2.13 -9.86
N LEU A 111 -3.31 2.19 -11.20
CA LEU A 111 -2.75 3.32 -11.95
C LEU A 111 -3.49 4.63 -11.64
N VAL A 112 -4.83 4.60 -11.67
CA VAL A 112 -5.65 5.77 -11.39
C VAL A 112 -5.46 6.20 -9.94
N ARG A 113 -5.41 5.25 -9.00
CA ARG A 113 -5.24 5.56 -7.58
C ARG A 113 -3.88 6.19 -7.29
N LEU A 114 -2.81 5.62 -7.85
CA LEU A 114 -1.46 6.13 -7.73
C LEU A 114 -1.37 7.55 -8.33
N ALA A 115 -1.90 7.76 -9.54
CA ALA A 115 -1.95 9.07 -10.17
C ALA A 115 -2.76 10.09 -9.35
N THR A 116 -3.95 9.73 -8.87
CA THR A 116 -4.75 10.61 -7.99
C THR A 116 -3.99 10.99 -6.73
N SER A 117 -3.24 10.06 -6.13
CA SER A 117 -2.41 10.35 -4.96
C SER A 117 -1.29 11.36 -5.29
N ALA A 118 -0.67 11.24 -6.47
CA ALA A 118 0.34 12.19 -6.93
C ALA A 118 -0.26 13.58 -7.23
N LEU A 119 -1.49 13.66 -7.75
CA LEU A 119 -2.21 14.92 -7.92
C LEU A 119 -2.42 15.65 -6.59
N PHE A 120 -2.74 14.92 -5.51
CA PHE A 120 -2.77 15.51 -4.16
C PHE A 120 -1.42 16.06 -3.73
N ALA A 121 -0.34 15.32 -3.96
CA ALA A 121 1.01 15.78 -3.64
C ALA A 121 1.42 17.03 -4.43
N ILE A 122 1.05 17.13 -5.70
CA ILE A 122 1.25 18.34 -6.53
C ILE A 122 0.47 19.51 -5.92
N LYS A 123 -0.81 19.32 -5.57
CA LYS A 123 -1.64 20.38 -4.98
C LYS A 123 -1.16 20.83 -3.61
N GLU A 124 -0.55 19.94 -2.84
CA GLU A 124 0.11 20.23 -1.56
C GLU A 124 1.55 20.76 -1.73
N GLN A 125 1.99 21.04 -2.97
CA GLN A 125 3.34 21.55 -3.31
C GLN A 125 4.48 20.64 -2.84
N ARG A 126 4.21 19.33 -2.76
CA ARG A 126 5.19 18.30 -2.43
C ARG A 126 5.78 17.63 -3.67
N LEU A 127 5.12 17.79 -4.81
CA LEU A 127 5.67 17.48 -6.13
C LEU A 127 5.62 18.75 -6.98
N SER A 128 6.72 19.02 -7.70
CA SER A 128 6.84 20.12 -8.64
C SER A 128 6.40 19.77 -10.07
N LEU A 129 6.34 18.48 -10.40
CA LEU A 129 5.84 17.99 -11.69
C LEU A 129 4.37 18.38 -11.95
N GLU A 130 4.04 18.61 -13.21
CA GLU A 130 2.66 18.79 -13.64
C GLU A 130 1.90 17.46 -13.67
N ALA A 131 0.59 17.51 -13.41
CA ALA A 131 -0.27 16.31 -13.36
C ALA A 131 -0.21 15.47 -14.65
N ARG A 132 -0.12 16.15 -15.80
CA ARG A 132 0.00 15.51 -17.11
C ARG A 132 1.33 14.75 -17.25
N ASP A 133 2.43 15.33 -16.76
CA ASP A 133 3.75 14.73 -16.87
C ASP A 133 3.87 13.51 -15.95
N VAL A 134 3.38 13.61 -14.72
CA VAL A 134 3.30 12.45 -13.81
C VAL A 134 2.53 11.29 -14.45
N CYS A 135 1.33 11.55 -14.97
CA CYS A 135 0.51 10.51 -15.58
C CYS A 135 1.16 9.91 -16.83
N LYS A 136 1.82 10.74 -17.64
CA LYS A 136 2.55 10.29 -18.84
C LYS A 136 3.72 9.38 -18.45
N VAL A 137 4.52 9.78 -17.46
CA VAL A 137 5.68 9.03 -16.98
C VAL A 137 5.25 7.71 -16.35
N LEU A 138 4.17 7.70 -15.55
CA LEU A 138 3.59 6.49 -14.97
C LEU A 138 3.17 5.49 -16.05
N VAL A 139 2.33 5.92 -17.01
CA VAL A 139 1.85 5.02 -18.07
C VAL A 139 3.02 4.52 -18.92
N ARG A 140 3.96 5.40 -19.29
CA ARG A 140 5.14 5.04 -20.09
C ARG A 140 5.92 3.91 -19.42
N ASN A 141 6.42 4.13 -18.20
CA ASN A 141 7.28 3.16 -17.52
C ASN A 141 6.53 1.89 -17.14
N TYR A 142 5.23 1.99 -16.78
CA TYR A 142 4.39 0.81 -16.57
C TYR A 142 4.28 -0.04 -17.86
N THR A 143 4.00 0.60 -18.99
CA THR A 143 3.83 -0.08 -20.29
C THR A 143 5.14 -0.71 -20.77
N GLU A 144 6.24 0.04 -20.72
CA GLU A 144 7.58 -0.44 -21.12
C GLU A 144 8.01 -1.62 -20.25
N THR A 145 7.87 -1.52 -18.93
CA THR A 145 8.23 -2.61 -18.00
C THR A 145 7.38 -3.87 -18.22
N LEU A 146 6.08 -3.72 -18.48
CA LEU A 146 5.23 -4.86 -18.83
C LEU A 146 5.68 -5.54 -20.13
N ALA A 147 6.04 -4.74 -21.16
CA ALA A 147 6.51 -5.25 -22.44
C ALA A 147 7.86 -5.97 -22.34
N ASP A 148 8.74 -5.50 -21.45
CA ASP A 148 10.08 -6.04 -21.23
C ASP A 148 10.09 -7.26 -20.27
N GLY A 149 8.95 -7.64 -19.70
CA GLY A 149 8.82 -8.79 -18.79
C GLY A 149 9.21 -8.50 -17.32
N GLY A 150 9.51 -7.24 -17.01
CA GLY A 150 9.82 -6.73 -15.68
C GLY A 150 11.18 -7.12 -15.12
N ALA A 151 11.62 -6.37 -14.11
CA ALA A 151 12.87 -6.61 -13.41
C ALA A 151 12.80 -6.02 -11.99
N PRO A 152 13.23 -6.76 -10.95
CA PRO A 152 13.31 -6.24 -9.59
C PRO A 152 14.19 -4.98 -9.49
N ILE A 153 13.76 -4.00 -8.68
CA ILE A 153 14.52 -2.76 -8.47
C ILE A 153 15.51 -2.93 -7.31
N VAL A 154 16.70 -3.44 -7.61
CA VAL A 154 17.82 -3.54 -6.66
C VAL A 154 18.66 -2.26 -6.71
N LEU A 155 18.74 -1.54 -5.59
CA LEU A 155 19.27 -0.17 -5.53
C LEU A 155 20.80 -0.03 -5.63
N ALA A 156 21.53 -1.14 -5.55
CA ALA A 156 22.99 -1.14 -5.64
C ALA A 156 23.48 -1.18 -7.10
N GLU A 157 22.63 -1.62 -8.02
CA GLU A 157 22.97 -1.92 -9.42
C GLU A 157 22.52 -0.75 -10.31
N ASP A 158 21.59 -0.98 -11.24
CA ASP A 158 21.19 -0.02 -12.27
C ASP A 158 20.37 1.18 -11.76
N HIS A 159 20.03 1.19 -10.47
CA HIS A 159 19.17 2.20 -9.84
C HIS A 159 19.94 3.13 -8.90
N GLN A 160 21.13 3.59 -9.30
CA GLN A 160 22.03 4.36 -8.42
C GLN A 160 21.41 5.65 -7.86
N GLU A 161 20.73 6.45 -8.70
CA GLU A 161 20.12 7.72 -8.28
C GLU A 161 18.94 7.48 -7.32
N LEU A 162 18.04 6.54 -7.66
CA LEU A 162 17.00 6.09 -6.75
C LEU A 162 17.61 5.54 -5.45
N GLY A 163 18.74 4.85 -5.54
CA GLY A 163 19.49 4.31 -4.41
C GLY A 163 20.08 5.40 -3.52
N LYS A 164 20.59 6.50 -4.08
CA LYS A 164 21.03 7.68 -3.31
C LYS A 164 19.84 8.28 -2.56
N MET A 165 18.69 8.44 -3.23
CA MET A 165 17.47 8.95 -2.61
C MET A 165 17.02 8.03 -1.46
N ALA A 166 16.90 6.73 -1.71
CA ALA A 166 16.50 5.74 -0.73
C ALA A 166 17.44 5.73 0.50
N ARG A 167 18.76 5.74 0.27
CA ARG A 167 19.78 5.72 1.34
C ARG A 167 19.73 6.97 2.22
N ALA A 168 19.48 8.14 1.64
CA ALA A 168 19.32 9.39 2.40
C ALA A 168 18.11 9.37 3.36
N ARG A 169 17.16 8.45 3.15
CA ARG A 169 15.92 8.32 3.92
C ARG A 169 15.92 7.14 4.89
N LEU A 170 17.02 6.37 4.95
CA LEU A 170 17.14 5.31 5.94
C LEU A 170 17.13 5.92 7.34
N LYS A 171 16.42 5.26 8.25
CA LYS A 171 16.25 5.78 9.60
C LYS A 171 17.57 5.64 10.35
N ASN A 172 17.91 6.63 11.18
CA ASN A 172 19.03 6.47 12.10
C ASN A 172 18.75 5.28 13.04
N PRO A 173 19.58 4.23 13.06
CA PRO A 173 19.28 3.01 13.81
C PRO A 173 19.08 3.24 15.31
N ALA A 174 19.95 4.05 15.95
CA ALA A 174 19.85 4.35 17.37
C ALA A 174 18.53 5.05 17.71
N ARG A 175 18.14 6.06 16.91
CA ARG A 175 16.86 6.76 17.10
C ARG A 175 15.66 5.84 16.81
N PHE A 176 15.77 4.99 15.79
CA PHE A 176 14.72 4.04 15.41
C PHE A 176 14.39 3.08 16.55
N TYR A 177 15.39 2.37 17.08
CA TYR A 177 15.17 1.43 18.17
C TYR A 177 14.81 2.13 19.47
N LYS A 178 15.39 3.29 19.77
CA LYS A 178 14.99 4.09 20.94
C LYS A 178 13.51 4.50 20.89
N ASN A 179 13.01 4.87 19.72
CA ASN A 179 11.60 5.18 19.53
C ASN A 179 10.71 3.95 19.68
N LEU A 180 11.10 2.81 19.09
CA LEU A 180 10.37 1.55 19.26
C LEU A 180 10.30 1.13 20.73
N SER A 181 11.43 1.14 21.45
CA SER A 181 11.46 0.82 22.89
C SER A 181 10.56 1.77 23.71
N ARG A 182 10.53 3.07 23.39
CA ARG A 182 9.63 4.04 24.03
C ARG A 182 8.15 3.76 23.78
N GLN A 183 7.80 3.30 22.59
CA GLN A 183 6.43 2.89 22.26
C GLN A 183 6.05 1.53 22.87
N SER A 184 7.05 0.79 23.34
CA SER A 184 6.96 -0.59 23.83
C SER A 184 7.11 -0.66 25.35
N GLN A 185 6.37 0.17 26.09
CA GLN A 185 6.49 0.24 27.55
C GLN A 185 5.49 -0.68 28.27
N SER A 186 4.31 -0.90 27.69
CA SER A 186 3.26 -1.73 28.29
C SER A 186 3.13 -3.03 27.53
N ARG A 187 3.54 -4.14 28.15
CA ARG A 187 3.36 -5.48 27.56
C ARG A 187 1.87 -5.75 27.34
N THR A 188 1.57 -6.44 26.25
CA THR A 188 0.20 -6.80 25.86
C THR A 188 0.11 -8.31 25.67
N ASN A 189 -1.03 -8.89 26.04
CA ASN A 189 -1.36 -10.27 25.70
C ASN A 189 -1.56 -10.37 24.19
N VAL A 190 -0.89 -11.33 23.57
CA VAL A 190 -0.98 -11.59 22.14
C VAL A 190 -1.75 -12.89 21.91
N PRO A 191 -2.72 -12.93 20.99
CA PRO A 191 -3.37 -14.18 20.59
C PRO A 191 -2.35 -15.24 20.15
N LYS A 192 -2.63 -16.52 20.40
CA LYS A 192 -1.69 -17.61 20.11
C LYS A 192 -1.23 -17.61 18.64
N GLU A 193 -2.16 -17.37 17.72
CA GLU A 193 -1.90 -17.36 16.28
C GLU A 193 -1.02 -16.16 15.86
N ALA A 194 -1.18 -15.01 16.54
CA ALA A 194 -0.32 -13.85 16.32
C ALA A 194 1.09 -14.07 16.86
N LEU A 195 1.22 -14.78 17.98
CA LEU A 195 2.49 -15.20 18.55
C LEU A 195 3.23 -16.16 17.60
N GLU A 196 2.54 -17.19 17.11
CA GLU A 196 3.08 -18.14 16.12
C GLU A 196 3.54 -17.41 14.84
N ALA A 197 2.75 -16.44 14.35
CA ALA A 197 3.13 -15.63 13.20
C ALA A 197 4.42 -14.82 13.44
N LEU A 198 4.60 -14.23 14.62
CA LEU A 198 5.81 -13.48 14.98
C LEU A 198 7.04 -14.38 15.13
N LEU A 199 6.87 -15.52 15.82
CA LEU A 199 7.94 -16.50 16.03
C LEU A 199 8.41 -17.12 14.71
N SER A 200 7.51 -17.34 13.75
CA SER A 200 7.84 -17.94 12.44
C SER A 200 8.88 -17.16 11.62
N ILE A 201 9.15 -15.90 11.98
CA ILE A 201 10.15 -15.05 11.32
C ILE A 201 11.22 -14.54 12.30
N CYS A 202 11.30 -15.12 13.49
CA CYS A 202 12.40 -14.94 14.42
C CYS A 202 13.57 -15.86 14.04
N PRO A 203 14.82 -15.44 14.28
CA PRO A 203 15.99 -16.24 13.93
C PRO A 203 16.10 -17.55 14.73
N GLU A 204 15.55 -17.61 15.93
CA GLU A 204 15.59 -18.77 16.83
C GLU A 204 14.18 -18.99 17.44
N PRO A 205 13.76 -20.23 17.72
CA PRO A 205 12.41 -20.52 18.22
C PRO A 205 12.21 -20.11 19.69
N ASP A 206 13.26 -20.20 20.52
CA ASP A 206 13.18 -20.00 21.98
C ASP A 206 13.62 -18.58 22.41
N MET A 207 13.30 -17.57 21.60
CA MET A 207 13.66 -16.19 21.90
C MET A 207 12.78 -15.58 22.99
N ASP A 208 13.38 -14.83 23.92
CA ASP A 208 12.66 -14.00 24.88
C ASP A 208 12.04 -12.78 24.16
N LEU A 209 10.81 -12.95 23.68
CA LEU A 209 10.07 -11.92 22.95
C LEU A 209 9.23 -11.09 23.92
N HIS A 210 9.40 -9.77 23.85
CA HIS A 210 8.48 -8.85 24.51
C HIS A 210 7.47 -8.31 23.50
N PHE A 211 6.19 -8.41 23.84
CA PHE A 211 5.09 -8.06 22.94
C PHE A 211 4.34 -6.80 23.33
N TYR A 212 3.97 -6.03 22.32
CA TYR A 212 3.36 -4.71 22.48
C TYR A 212 2.28 -4.48 21.43
N HIS A 213 1.15 -3.87 21.82
CA HIS A 213 0.23 -3.30 20.84
C HIS A 213 0.92 -2.14 20.11
N ARG A 214 0.79 -2.09 18.79
CA ARG A 214 1.39 -1.03 17.98
C ARG A 214 0.33 -0.25 17.23
N THR A 215 0.29 1.06 17.42
CA THR A 215 -0.57 1.98 16.67
C THR A 215 0.23 2.60 15.51
N ALA A 216 -0.02 2.16 14.27
CA ALA A 216 0.67 2.69 13.09
C ALA A 216 -0.08 2.44 11.78
N GLY A 217 0.11 3.34 10.81
CA GLY A 217 -0.40 3.22 9.44
C GLY A 217 -1.91 3.48 9.33
N VAL A 218 -2.29 4.59 8.68
CA VAL A 218 -3.67 5.10 8.63
C VAL A 218 -4.68 4.06 8.14
N GLY A 219 -4.39 3.37 7.02
CA GLY A 219 -5.32 2.38 6.43
C GLY A 219 -5.68 1.23 7.38
N SER A 220 -4.72 0.78 8.18
CA SER A 220 -4.86 -0.36 9.09
C SER A 220 -5.29 -0.03 10.52
N LEU A 221 -5.44 1.25 10.86
CA LEU A 221 -5.88 1.63 12.20
C LEU A 221 -7.26 1.04 12.50
N GLY A 222 -7.41 0.50 13.71
CA GLY A 222 -8.59 -0.27 14.13
C GLY A 222 -8.41 -1.79 14.06
N ARG A 223 -7.37 -2.30 13.36
CA ARG A 223 -6.99 -3.72 13.35
C ARG A 223 -5.95 -4.01 14.42
N GLU A 224 -5.97 -5.23 14.96
CA GLU A 224 -4.91 -5.71 15.84
C GLU A 224 -3.55 -5.74 15.13
N ARG A 225 -2.53 -5.26 15.83
CA ARG A 225 -1.16 -5.15 15.34
C ARG A 225 -0.21 -5.28 16.52
N TYR A 226 0.67 -6.27 16.46
CA TYR A 226 1.57 -6.60 17.55
C TYR A 226 3.02 -6.45 17.11
N LEU A 227 3.83 -5.85 17.98
CA LEU A 227 5.27 -5.70 17.86
C LEU A 227 5.93 -6.67 18.84
N ALA A 228 6.85 -7.50 18.33
CA ALA A 228 7.83 -8.20 19.16
C ALA A 228 9.18 -7.48 19.07
N LEU A 229 9.74 -7.10 20.21
CA LEU A 229 11.06 -6.48 20.32
C LEU A 229 11.93 -7.35 21.24
N THR A 230 13.13 -7.71 20.78
CA THR A 230 14.03 -8.60 21.54
C THR A 230 15.50 -8.34 21.21
N GLN A 231 16.40 -8.80 22.08
CA GLN A 231 17.84 -8.81 21.86
C GLN A 231 18.23 -10.06 21.08
N TYR A 232 19.12 -9.89 20.11
CA TYR A 232 19.69 -10.97 19.32
C TYR A 232 21.15 -10.68 19.02
N ARG A 233 22.05 -11.54 19.50
CA ARG A 233 23.51 -11.50 19.24
C ARG A 233 24.11 -10.08 19.36
N GLY A 234 23.73 -9.34 20.40
CA GLY A 234 24.26 -8.01 20.70
C GLY A 234 23.50 -6.82 20.11
N GLY A 235 22.35 -7.02 19.45
CA GLY A 235 21.52 -5.94 18.92
C GLY A 235 20.02 -6.19 19.03
N LEU A 236 19.23 -5.12 18.94
CA LEU A 236 17.77 -5.22 18.93
C LEU A 236 17.26 -5.67 17.55
N ILE A 237 16.30 -6.58 17.56
CA ILE A 237 15.48 -6.91 16.40
C ILE A 237 14.02 -6.66 16.70
N ALA A 238 13.27 -6.24 15.69
CA ALA A 238 11.84 -6.02 15.78
C ALA A 238 11.08 -6.83 14.71
N ARG A 239 9.98 -7.44 15.12
CA ARG A 239 9.02 -8.14 14.27
C ARG A 239 7.65 -7.56 14.48
N GLU A 240 6.86 -7.54 13.44
CA GLU A 240 5.48 -7.09 13.51
C GLU A 240 4.57 -8.11 12.85
N CYS A 241 3.42 -8.36 13.47
CA CYS A 241 2.29 -8.99 12.82
C CYS A 241 1.08 -8.07 12.87
N LYS A 242 0.23 -8.18 11.86
CA LYS A 242 -0.99 -7.38 11.69
C LYS A 242 -2.08 -8.28 11.14
N ASN A 243 -3.27 -8.20 11.73
CA ASN A 243 -4.39 -9.04 11.30
C ASN A 243 -4.74 -8.72 9.85
N ALA A 244 -4.73 -9.70 8.96
CA ALA A 244 -5.05 -9.61 7.55
C ALA A 244 -6.57 -9.50 7.36
N LEU A 245 -7.00 -8.68 6.41
CA LEU A 245 -8.41 -8.47 6.12
C LEU A 245 -8.69 -8.87 4.67
N THR A 246 -9.90 -9.32 4.39
CA THR A 246 -10.40 -9.32 3.02
C THR A 246 -10.35 -7.88 2.48
N SER A 247 -9.95 -7.70 1.22
CA SER A 247 -9.92 -6.37 0.62
C SER A 247 -11.28 -5.67 0.74
N ALA A 248 -11.26 -4.37 1.00
CA ALA A 248 -12.44 -3.53 0.99
C ALA A 248 -13.09 -3.45 -0.39
N TRP A 249 -12.38 -3.84 -1.46
CA TRP A 249 -12.98 -4.10 -2.76
C TRP A 249 -14.02 -5.23 -2.68
N GLY A 250 -13.65 -6.37 -2.09
CA GLY A 250 -14.58 -7.49 -1.88
C GLY A 250 -15.75 -7.14 -0.94
N TRP A 251 -15.58 -6.17 -0.03
CA TRP A 251 -16.72 -5.63 0.73
C TRP A 251 -17.67 -4.79 -0.14
N ALA A 252 -17.12 -3.98 -1.05
CA ALA A 252 -17.90 -3.15 -1.95
C ALA A 252 -18.61 -3.96 -3.06
N HIS A 253 -18.00 -5.08 -3.46
CA HIS A 253 -18.42 -5.99 -4.55
C HIS A 253 -18.47 -7.44 -4.04
N PRO A 254 -19.40 -7.77 -3.13
CA PRO A 254 -19.44 -9.08 -2.47
C PRO A 254 -19.65 -10.26 -3.42
N GLU A 255 -20.25 -10.02 -4.59
CA GLU A 255 -20.42 -10.99 -5.67
C GLU A 255 -19.10 -11.43 -6.33
N GLU A 256 -18.03 -10.62 -6.23
CA GLU A 256 -16.70 -10.93 -6.77
C GLU A 256 -15.85 -11.76 -5.80
N VAL A 257 -16.31 -11.93 -4.55
CA VAL A 257 -15.56 -12.66 -3.52
C VAL A 257 -15.66 -14.16 -3.74
N SER A 258 -14.62 -14.74 -4.32
CA SER A 258 -14.49 -16.19 -4.52
C SER A 258 -13.53 -16.87 -3.53
N LYS A 259 -12.63 -16.11 -2.89
CA LYS A 259 -11.60 -16.61 -1.96
C LYS A 259 -11.37 -15.63 -0.80
N PRO A 260 -10.80 -16.09 0.34
CA PRO A 260 -10.37 -15.20 1.42
C PRO A 260 -9.22 -14.27 0.98
N GLY A 261 -9.18 -13.02 1.47
CA GLY A 261 -8.15 -12.04 1.07
C GLY A 261 -6.69 -12.44 1.32
N VAL A 262 -6.43 -13.22 2.37
CA VAL A 262 -5.10 -13.75 2.68
C VAL A 262 -4.50 -14.59 1.54
N VAL A 263 -5.35 -15.25 0.76
CA VAL A 263 -4.92 -16.07 -0.38
C VAL A 263 -4.38 -15.17 -1.49
N HIS A 264 -5.08 -14.08 -1.81
CA HIS A 264 -4.65 -13.13 -2.82
C HIS A 264 -3.32 -12.46 -2.48
N LEU A 265 -3.06 -12.17 -1.20
CA LEU A 265 -1.79 -11.61 -0.76
C LEU A 265 -0.64 -12.60 -0.94
N GLY A 266 -0.82 -13.84 -0.50
CA GLY A 266 0.15 -14.91 -0.71
C GLY A 266 0.46 -15.10 -2.19
N ASP A 267 -0.59 -15.19 -3.03
CA ASP A 267 -0.47 -15.35 -4.48
C ASP A 267 0.29 -14.17 -5.10
N LEU A 268 -0.07 -12.92 -4.81
CA LEU A 268 0.59 -11.77 -5.43
C LEU A 268 2.08 -11.68 -5.06
N VAL A 269 2.41 -11.88 -3.79
CA VAL A 269 3.82 -11.82 -3.34
C VAL A 269 4.65 -12.89 -4.03
N MET A 270 4.13 -14.11 -4.15
CA MET A 270 4.85 -15.24 -4.74
C MET A 270 5.08 -15.11 -6.24
N HIS A 271 4.16 -14.47 -6.97
CA HIS A 271 4.24 -14.42 -8.43
C HIS A 271 4.78 -13.08 -8.98
N SER A 272 4.83 -12.03 -8.17
CA SER A 272 5.38 -10.73 -8.60
C SER A 272 6.86 -10.81 -9.02
N LYS A 273 7.27 -10.06 -10.06
CA LYS A 273 8.66 -9.99 -10.56
C LYS A 273 9.51 -9.07 -9.66
N ARG A 274 9.75 -9.49 -8.42
CA ARG A 274 10.35 -8.67 -7.36
C ARG A 274 11.39 -9.45 -6.56
N SER A 275 12.33 -8.74 -5.95
CA SER A 275 13.22 -9.33 -4.94
C SER A 275 12.52 -9.29 -3.58
N LEU A 276 12.14 -10.45 -3.06
CA LEU A 276 11.23 -10.56 -1.92
C LEU A 276 11.87 -10.10 -0.60
N ASP A 277 11.07 -9.50 0.28
CA ASP A 277 11.47 -9.33 1.69
C ASP A 277 11.32 -10.69 2.39
N PRO A 278 12.42 -11.32 2.87
CA PRO A 278 12.38 -12.63 3.52
C PRO A 278 11.46 -12.69 4.75
N PHE A 279 11.13 -11.54 5.33
CA PHE A 279 10.31 -11.46 6.53
C PHE A 279 8.85 -11.11 6.23
N TYR A 280 8.51 -10.69 5.01
CA TYR A 280 7.16 -10.30 4.63
C TYR A 280 6.36 -11.52 4.15
N GLY A 281 5.20 -11.78 4.75
CA GLY A 281 4.32 -12.86 4.30
C GLY A 281 3.08 -13.02 5.17
N VAL A 282 2.30 -14.07 4.91
CA VAL A 282 1.04 -14.36 5.63
C VAL A 282 1.13 -15.69 6.40
N HIS A 283 0.81 -15.67 7.69
CA HIS A 283 0.77 -16.83 8.58
C HIS A 283 -0.62 -16.92 9.20
N GLY A 284 -1.43 -17.89 8.77
CA GLY A 284 -2.85 -17.91 9.09
C GLY A 284 -3.53 -16.61 8.65
N GLN A 285 -4.14 -15.90 9.60
CA GLN A 285 -4.77 -14.59 9.36
C GLN A 285 -3.84 -13.38 9.63
N TRP A 286 -2.52 -13.59 9.77
CA TRP A 286 -1.60 -12.53 10.16
C TRP A 286 -0.59 -12.22 9.04
N ILE A 287 -0.53 -10.96 8.63
CA ILE A 287 0.59 -10.44 7.84
C ILE A 287 1.75 -10.25 8.81
N ARG A 288 2.88 -10.89 8.55
CA ARG A 288 4.11 -10.78 9.33
C ARG A 288 5.17 -10.03 8.54
N ARG A 289 6.01 -9.25 9.23
CA ARG A 289 7.14 -8.51 8.64
C ARG A 289 8.21 -8.16 9.65
N ARG A 290 9.39 -7.82 9.13
CA ARG A 290 10.48 -7.19 9.89
C ARG A 290 10.24 -5.69 10.00
N LEU A 291 10.54 -5.13 11.16
CA LEU A 291 10.72 -3.69 11.31
C LEU A 291 12.22 -3.43 11.48
N ALA A 292 12.80 -2.70 10.54
CA ALA A 292 14.20 -2.32 10.56
C ALA A 292 14.37 -0.85 10.17
N PRO A 293 15.52 -0.22 10.51
CA PRO A 293 15.83 1.13 10.05
C PRO A 293 15.83 1.25 8.51
N ASP A 294 16.17 0.15 7.85
CA ASP A 294 16.20 0.04 6.39
C ASP A 294 14.84 -0.29 5.78
N CYS A 295 13.79 -0.49 6.61
CA CYS A 295 12.41 -0.55 6.18
C CYS A 295 11.80 0.86 6.22
N ALA A 296 12.14 1.66 5.22
CA ALA A 296 11.72 3.05 5.12
C ALA A 296 10.70 3.24 3.98
N ARG A 297 9.56 3.88 4.31
CA ARG A 297 8.61 4.38 3.31
C ARG A 297 9.15 5.68 2.74
N VAL A 298 8.78 5.99 1.50
CA VAL A 298 8.96 7.35 0.96
C VAL A 298 7.82 8.20 1.51
N GLU A 299 8.12 9.21 2.32
CA GLU A 299 7.14 10.20 2.77
C GLU A 299 7.11 11.39 1.80
N LEU A 300 5.94 11.98 1.62
CA LEU A 300 5.77 13.08 0.69
C LEU A 300 6.53 14.35 1.05
N SER A 301 6.69 14.63 2.35
CA SER A 301 7.51 15.76 2.83
C SER A 301 8.97 15.64 2.44
N ASP A 302 9.38 14.43 2.07
CA ASP A 302 10.76 14.07 1.86
C ASP A 302 11.03 13.91 0.37
N LEU A 303 10.17 14.42 -0.53
CA LEU A 303 10.38 14.32 -1.97
C LEU A 303 11.54 15.25 -2.43
N PRO A 304 12.41 14.76 -3.32
CA PRO A 304 13.62 15.48 -3.73
C PRO A 304 13.35 16.57 -4.79
N VAL A 305 14.38 17.37 -5.13
CA VAL A 305 14.30 18.50 -6.08
C VAL A 305 13.90 18.02 -7.48
N ALA A 306 13.12 18.81 -8.24
CA ALA A 306 12.45 18.52 -9.52
C ALA A 306 12.98 17.38 -10.44
N ARG A 307 14.30 17.22 -10.65
CA ARG A 307 14.85 16.13 -11.50
C ARG A 307 14.70 14.74 -10.89
N ASP A 308 14.68 14.66 -9.57
CA ASP A 308 14.61 13.39 -8.85
C ASP A 308 13.16 12.88 -8.75
N GLU A 309 12.17 13.76 -8.93
CA GLU A 309 10.75 13.41 -8.94
C GLU A 309 10.40 12.51 -10.14
N GLU A 310 10.92 12.79 -11.34
CA GLU A 310 10.66 11.95 -12.52
C GLU A 310 11.24 10.53 -12.35
N ILE A 311 12.42 10.41 -11.74
CA ILE A 311 13.04 9.10 -11.43
C ILE A 311 12.14 8.31 -10.49
N LEU A 312 11.61 8.97 -9.44
CA LEU A 312 10.72 8.32 -8.50
C LEU A 312 9.42 7.87 -9.17
N ILE A 313 8.76 8.74 -9.93
CA ILE A 313 7.51 8.42 -10.63
C ILE A 313 7.74 7.32 -11.67
N SER A 314 8.87 7.34 -12.38
CA SER A 314 9.25 6.28 -13.32
C SER A 314 9.38 4.94 -12.62
N SER A 315 10.09 4.94 -11.48
CA SER A 315 10.29 3.74 -10.65
C SER A 315 8.96 3.21 -10.11
N MET A 316 8.01 4.09 -9.74
CA MET A 316 6.67 3.68 -9.32
C MET A 316 5.90 2.99 -10.44
N GLY A 317 5.98 3.50 -11.67
CA GLY A 317 5.39 2.86 -12.85
C GLY A 317 6.00 1.47 -13.11
N GLN A 318 7.33 1.36 -13.06
CA GLN A 318 8.06 0.10 -13.21
C GLN A 318 7.66 -0.92 -12.14
N GLU A 319 7.66 -0.52 -10.87
CA GLU A 319 7.34 -1.43 -9.79
C GLU A 319 5.85 -1.87 -9.81
N THR A 320 4.94 -0.97 -10.21
CA THR A 320 3.53 -1.34 -10.39
C THR A 320 3.40 -2.43 -11.46
N ALA A 321 4.16 -2.32 -12.56
CA ALA A 321 4.22 -3.36 -13.58
C ALA A 321 4.84 -4.67 -13.05
N ASN A 322 5.94 -4.61 -12.30
CA ASN A 322 6.56 -5.78 -11.66
C ASN A 322 5.58 -6.56 -10.76
N VAL A 323 4.75 -5.84 -10.02
CA VAL A 323 3.68 -6.45 -9.20
C VAL A 323 2.63 -7.12 -10.08
N HIS A 324 2.17 -6.45 -11.13
CA HIS A 324 1.14 -6.95 -12.04
C HIS A 324 1.60 -8.10 -12.95
N LEU A 325 2.91 -8.25 -13.19
CA LEU A 325 3.51 -9.31 -14.01
C LEU A 325 3.38 -10.72 -13.44
N GLY A 326 2.82 -10.90 -12.25
CA GLY A 326 2.57 -12.23 -11.68
C GLY A 326 1.62 -13.14 -12.47
N ASN A 327 1.05 -12.64 -13.57
CA ASN A 327 0.24 -13.43 -14.50
C ASN A 327 0.59 -13.05 -15.95
N GLU A 328 1.57 -13.72 -16.56
CA GLU A 328 2.11 -13.32 -17.88
C GLU A 328 1.04 -13.25 -18.99
N LYS A 329 -0.01 -14.08 -18.92
CA LYS A 329 -1.13 -14.03 -19.88
C LYS A 329 -1.95 -12.75 -19.77
N ILE A 330 -2.22 -12.27 -18.55
CA ILE A 330 -3.00 -11.04 -18.37
C ILE A 330 -2.23 -9.81 -18.86
N CYS A 331 -0.90 -9.86 -18.85
CA CYS A 331 -0.05 -8.75 -19.27
C CYS A 331 -0.23 -8.42 -20.76
N GLU A 332 -0.38 -9.42 -21.63
CA GLU A 332 -0.67 -9.18 -23.04
C GLU A 332 -2.01 -8.45 -23.23
N ASP A 333 -3.04 -8.86 -22.48
CA ASP A 333 -4.36 -8.24 -22.54
C ASP A 333 -4.31 -6.80 -22.00
N VAL A 334 -3.53 -6.54 -20.95
CA VAL A 334 -3.28 -5.18 -20.43
C VAL A 334 -2.58 -4.32 -21.47
N LEU A 335 -1.54 -4.82 -22.15
CA LEU A 335 -0.83 -4.07 -23.20
C LEU A 335 -1.76 -3.75 -24.38
N ARG A 336 -2.59 -4.71 -24.82
CA ARG A 336 -3.60 -4.49 -25.88
C ARG A 336 -4.65 -3.46 -25.47
N ASP A 337 -5.08 -3.48 -24.21
CA ASP A 337 -6.01 -2.51 -23.66
C ASP A 337 -5.37 -1.11 -23.61
N LEU A 338 -4.16 -0.98 -23.04
CA LEU A 338 -3.40 0.28 -22.98
C LEU A 338 -3.20 0.91 -24.36
N ALA A 339 -2.87 0.11 -25.37
CA ALA A 339 -2.65 0.59 -26.74
C ALA A 339 -3.89 1.24 -27.37
N LYS A 340 -5.10 0.86 -26.92
CA LYS A 340 -6.37 1.41 -27.40
C LYS A 340 -6.79 2.68 -26.66
N ARG A 341 -6.14 3.00 -25.54
CA ARG A 341 -6.57 4.13 -24.69
C ARG A 341 -6.20 5.47 -25.32
N PRO A 342 -7.08 6.47 -25.21
CA PRO A 342 -6.77 7.80 -25.71
C PRO A 342 -5.60 8.42 -24.94
N LYS A 343 -4.84 9.29 -25.60
CA LYS A 343 -3.82 10.10 -24.93
C LYS A 343 -4.47 10.90 -23.80
N GLY A 344 -3.85 10.88 -22.61
CA GLY A 344 -4.36 11.61 -21.44
C GLY A 344 -5.42 10.88 -20.62
N TRP A 345 -5.81 9.65 -20.98
CA TRP A 345 -6.83 8.89 -20.24
C TRP A 345 -6.57 8.84 -18.72
N LEU A 346 -5.30 8.68 -18.32
CA LEU A 346 -4.94 8.55 -16.91
C LEU A 346 -5.10 9.88 -16.17
N VAL A 347 -4.72 11.01 -16.77
CA VAL A 347 -4.89 12.32 -16.11
C VAL A 347 -6.37 12.68 -15.98
N ASP A 348 -7.18 12.35 -16.98
CA ASP A 348 -8.63 12.58 -16.95
C ASP A 348 -9.31 11.72 -15.88
N ALA A 349 -8.95 10.44 -15.79
CA ALA A 349 -9.47 9.53 -14.77
C ALA A 349 -9.01 9.93 -13.36
N ALA A 350 -7.73 10.24 -13.19
CA ALA A 350 -7.14 10.64 -11.92
C ALA A 350 -7.74 11.95 -11.40
N THR A 351 -8.04 12.91 -12.30
CA THR A 351 -8.68 14.19 -11.95
C THR A 351 -10.12 13.97 -11.48
N GLN A 352 -10.90 13.13 -12.16
CA GLN A 352 -12.27 12.81 -11.72
C GLN A 352 -12.30 12.17 -10.33
N MET A 353 -11.38 11.23 -10.07
CA MET A 353 -11.27 10.59 -8.76
C MET A 353 -10.69 11.51 -7.68
N TYR A 354 -9.80 12.44 -8.05
CA TYR A 354 -9.32 13.50 -7.17
C TYR A 354 -10.49 14.37 -6.70
N ASP A 355 -11.31 14.89 -7.63
CA ASP A 355 -12.44 15.75 -7.32
C ASP A 355 -13.49 15.04 -6.45
N ALA A 356 -13.77 13.78 -6.77
CA ALA A 356 -14.68 12.95 -5.98
C ALA A 356 -14.15 12.72 -4.55
N THR A 357 -12.85 12.44 -4.41
CA THR A 357 -12.21 12.27 -3.09
C THR A 357 -12.26 13.56 -2.29
N VAL A 358 -11.97 14.71 -2.90
CA VAL A 358 -12.05 16.03 -2.23
C VAL A 358 -13.49 16.31 -1.77
N LYS A 359 -14.48 15.98 -2.59
CA LYS A 359 -15.88 16.15 -2.23
C LYS A 359 -16.30 15.24 -1.08
N ASP A 360 -15.92 13.96 -1.10
CA ASP A 360 -16.21 13.04 0.00
C ASP A 360 -15.48 13.46 1.28
N PHE A 361 -14.23 13.92 1.19
CA PHE A 361 -13.49 14.47 2.34
C PHE A 361 -14.24 15.63 3.00
N LYS A 362 -14.76 16.59 2.22
CA LYS A 362 -15.55 17.72 2.75
C LYS A 362 -16.85 17.29 3.44
N LEU A 363 -17.38 16.13 3.07
CA LEU A 363 -18.62 15.56 3.62
C LEU A 363 -18.34 14.59 4.78
N PHE A 364 -17.11 14.10 4.91
CA PHE A 364 -16.70 13.20 5.97
C PHE A 364 -16.76 13.93 7.32
N LYS A 365 -17.54 13.37 8.23
CA LYS A 365 -17.68 13.86 9.60
C LYS A 365 -17.26 12.72 10.52
N PRO A 366 -16.05 12.78 11.09
CA PRO A 366 -15.51 11.73 11.95
C PRO A 366 -16.38 11.50 13.19
#